data_AF-A0A396QKP3-F1
#
_entry.id   AF-A0A396QKP3-F1
#
_cell.length_a   1.000
_cell.length_b   1.000
_cell.length_c   1.000
_cell.angle_alpha   90.00
_cell.angle_beta   90.00
_cell.angle_gamma   90.00
#
_symmetry.space_group_name_H-M   'P 1'
#
loop_
_entity.id
_entity.type
_entity.pdbx_description
1 polymer ?
#
loop_
_entity_poly.entity_id
_entity_poly.type
_entity_poly.pdbx_seq_one_letter_code
_entity_poly.pdbx_strand_id
1 'polypeptide(L)'
;MPVGSVFYKRFILGLWVAADGLIYQQFADHVQDYLIGSDWLNDHEIVYATIGVDFGGTKSAHSFTLTGFTRGFRQVVVLDEYYCKKRINPKQLQDDFIDFVRRAKAKFKVYEAYCDSAEQTLIAGLESACIQAHVGIDIKNAIKGPINDRIAFYNSLIAQGRWKVMRHCKRIIEAFEQAVYDDKKPNQDIRLDDGLMNVDSLDSTEYSTESVQDEILYIAA
;
A
#
# COMPACT_ATOMS: atom_id res chain seq x y z
N MET A 1 17.45 -4.99 4.65
CA MET A 1 16.49 -6.02 5.11
C MET A 1 16.63 -6.21 6.63
N PRO A 2 15.55 -6.46 7.39
CA PRO A 2 15.56 -6.52 8.85
C PRO A 2 16.43 -7.66 9.40
N VAL A 3 17.32 -7.41 10.35
CA VAL A 3 18.11 -8.48 11.00
C VAL A 3 17.15 -9.40 11.77
N GLY A 4 16.96 -10.62 11.29
CA GLY A 4 16.09 -11.63 11.91
C GLY A 4 14.84 -12.01 11.10
N SER A 5 14.46 -11.23 10.07
CA SER A 5 13.34 -11.60 9.19
C SER A 5 13.68 -12.83 8.33
N VAL A 6 12.64 -13.52 7.85
CA VAL A 6 12.80 -14.67 6.94
C VAL A 6 13.59 -14.27 5.68
N PHE A 7 13.37 -13.06 5.17
CA PHE A 7 14.06 -12.53 4.00
C PHE A 7 15.54 -12.23 4.25
N TYR A 8 15.90 -11.71 5.42
CA TYR A 8 17.31 -11.53 5.77
C TYR A 8 18.02 -12.88 5.92
N LYS A 9 17.39 -13.84 6.59
CA LYS A 9 17.95 -15.19 6.73
C LYS A 9 18.16 -15.86 5.36
N ARG A 10 17.24 -15.69 4.41
CA ARG A 10 17.36 -16.27 3.07
C ARG A 10 18.31 -15.51 2.15
N PHE A 11 18.07 -14.22 1.94
CA PHE A 11 18.77 -13.44 0.93
C PHE A 11 20.13 -12.89 1.39
N ILE A 12 20.35 -12.72 2.70
CA ILE A 12 21.63 -12.24 3.24
C ILE A 12 22.45 -13.39 3.84
N LEU A 13 21.82 -14.27 4.64
CA LEU A 13 22.54 -15.38 5.29
C LEU A 13 22.54 -16.69 4.49
N GLY A 14 21.75 -16.81 3.41
CA GLY A 14 21.67 -18.03 2.61
C GLY A 14 20.98 -19.21 3.30
N LEU A 15 20.21 -18.96 4.37
CA LEU A 15 19.55 -19.98 5.17
C LEU A 15 18.18 -20.35 4.61
N TRP A 16 17.89 -21.65 4.54
CA TRP A 16 16.56 -22.18 4.23
C TRP A 16 15.73 -22.27 5.51
N VAL A 17 15.00 -21.19 5.81
CA VAL A 17 14.09 -21.10 6.96
C VAL A 17 12.64 -20.96 6.47
N ALA A 18 11.70 -21.64 7.13
CA ALA A 18 10.27 -21.47 6.86
C ALA A 18 9.81 -20.06 7.24
N ALA A 19 8.85 -19.52 6.49
CA ALA A 19 8.16 -18.30 6.90
C ALA A 19 7.07 -18.69 7.91
N ASP A 20 7.16 -18.14 9.12
CA ASP A 20 6.22 -18.35 10.21
C ASP A 20 6.06 -17.04 10.99
N GLY A 21 4.85 -16.78 11.50
CA GLY A 21 4.52 -15.57 12.24
C GLY A 21 4.28 -14.32 11.39
N LEU A 22 4.65 -13.15 11.94
CA LEU A 22 4.39 -11.84 11.34
C LEU A 22 5.26 -11.58 10.11
N ILE A 23 4.63 -11.07 9.06
CA ILE A 23 5.27 -10.69 7.80
C ILE A 23 6.17 -9.45 7.99
N TYR A 24 5.70 -8.47 8.75
CA TYR A 24 6.36 -7.18 8.98
C TYR A 24 6.79 -7.00 10.44
N GLN A 25 7.45 -8.02 11.02
CA GLN A 25 7.85 -8.06 12.43
C GLN A 25 8.53 -6.75 12.93
N GLN A 26 9.50 -6.20 12.17
CA GLN A 26 10.20 -4.98 12.57
C GLN A 26 9.27 -3.76 12.67
N PHE A 27 8.23 -3.69 11.84
CA PHE A 27 7.22 -2.65 11.96
C PHE A 27 6.34 -2.88 13.20
N ALA A 28 5.84 -4.11 13.38
CA ALA A 28 4.98 -4.46 14.52
C ALA A 28 5.66 -4.23 15.88
N ASP A 29 6.96 -4.52 16.00
CA ASP A 29 7.72 -4.32 17.23
C ASP A 29 7.97 -2.84 17.56
N HIS A 30 7.97 -1.97 16.54
CA HIS A 30 8.42 -0.58 16.64
C HIS A 30 7.52 0.42 15.89
N VAL A 31 6.20 0.20 15.91
CA VAL A 31 5.22 0.97 15.10
C VAL A 31 5.46 2.48 15.16
N GLN A 32 5.72 3.02 16.37
CA GLN A 32 5.88 4.46 16.59
C GLN A 32 7.02 5.11 15.78
N ASP A 33 8.07 4.36 15.43
CA ASP A 33 9.23 4.87 14.68
C ASP A 33 8.90 5.17 13.21
N TYR A 34 7.79 4.62 12.72
CA TYR A 34 7.31 4.77 11.35
C TYR A 34 6.14 5.76 11.24
N LEU A 35 5.56 6.18 12.37
CA LEU A 35 4.41 7.08 12.39
C LEU A 35 4.82 8.55 12.35
N ILE A 36 4.28 9.30 11.39
CA ILE A 36 4.55 10.73 11.21
C ILE A 36 3.31 11.61 11.36
N GLY A 37 3.53 12.87 11.74
CA GLY A 37 2.51 13.92 11.76
C GLY A 37 2.63 14.83 10.54
N SER A 38 1.70 15.78 10.40
CA SER A 38 1.71 16.75 9.30
C SER A 38 2.91 17.70 9.35
N ASP A 39 3.44 17.95 10.54
CA ASP A 39 4.65 18.73 10.79
C ASP A 39 5.88 18.12 10.12
N TRP A 40 6.00 16.80 10.11
CA TRP A 40 7.10 16.08 9.47
C TRP A 40 7.20 16.37 7.96
N LEU A 41 6.07 16.63 7.31
CA LEU A 41 5.99 16.94 5.87
C LEU A 41 6.61 18.31 5.54
N ASN A 42 6.78 19.20 6.51
CA ASN A 42 7.43 20.51 6.28
C ASN A 42 8.91 20.35 5.93
N ASP A 43 9.58 19.36 6.53
CA ASP A 43 11.00 19.06 6.30
C ASP A 43 11.21 18.03 5.18
N HIS A 44 10.14 17.36 4.75
CA HIS A 44 10.16 16.25 3.82
C HIS A 44 9.15 16.47 2.69
N GLU A 45 9.51 17.35 1.76
CA GLU A 45 8.69 17.67 0.59
C GLU A 45 8.33 16.40 -0.22
N ILE A 46 7.02 16.17 -0.38
CA ILE A 46 6.48 15.18 -1.30
C ILE A 46 6.51 15.76 -2.71
N VAL A 47 7.30 15.13 -3.59
CA VAL A 47 7.48 15.58 -4.98
C VAL A 47 6.25 15.23 -5.82
N TYR A 48 5.74 14.02 -5.64
CA TYR A 48 4.49 13.55 -6.24
C TYR A 48 3.93 12.38 -5.42
N ALA A 49 2.68 12.04 -5.68
CA ALA A 49 1.99 10.93 -5.05
C ALA A 49 1.13 10.16 -6.07
N THR A 50 0.86 8.91 -5.74
CA THR A 50 0.04 7.97 -6.50
C THR A 50 -1.04 7.41 -5.60
N ILE A 51 -2.13 6.95 -6.20
CA ILE A 51 -3.20 6.26 -5.48
C ILE A 51 -3.17 4.79 -5.86
N GLY A 52 -3.32 3.89 -4.90
CA GLY A 52 -3.64 2.49 -5.15
C GLY A 52 -5.07 2.20 -4.71
N VAL A 53 -5.77 1.36 -5.46
CA VAL A 53 -7.20 1.05 -5.24
C VAL A 53 -7.39 -0.46 -5.28
N ASP A 54 -7.86 -1.02 -4.17
CA ASP A 54 -8.28 -2.41 -4.07
C ASP A 54 -9.81 -2.48 -3.91
N PHE A 55 -10.44 -3.35 -4.70
CA PHE A 55 -11.89 -3.45 -4.75
C PHE A 55 -12.39 -4.65 -3.95
N GLY A 56 -13.13 -4.37 -2.87
CA GLY A 56 -13.88 -5.38 -2.13
C GLY A 56 -15.39 -5.32 -2.37
N GLY A 57 -16.18 -5.52 -1.30
CA GLY A 57 -17.63 -5.32 -1.32
C GLY A 57 -18.47 -6.54 -0.92
N THR A 58 -17.82 -7.67 -0.61
CA THR A 58 -18.48 -8.83 0.02
C THR A 58 -17.88 -9.13 1.38
N LYS A 59 -16.84 -9.97 1.45
CA LYS A 59 -16.08 -10.26 2.67
C LYS A 59 -14.88 -9.31 2.85
N SER A 60 -14.36 -8.77 1.75
CA SER A 60 -13.31 -7.76 1.65
C SER A 60 -13.87 -6.33 1.64
N ALA A 61 -13.02 -5.36 1.96
CA ALA A 61 -13.31 -3.94 1.92
C ALA A 61 -12.81 -3.27 0.63
N HIS A 62 -13.44 -2.18 0.24
CA HIS A 62 -12.81 -1.24 -0.69
C HIS A 62 -11.74 -0.45 0.06
N SER A 63 -10.53 -0.38 -0.50
CA SER A 63 -9.40 0.33 0.12
C SER A 63 -8.70 1.22 -0.90
N PHE A 64 -8.53 2.50 -0.57
CA PHE A 64 -7.72 3.43 -1.35
C PHE A 64 -6.56 3.92 -0.50
N THR A 65 -5.35 3.91 -1.07
CA THR A 65 -4.14 4.37 -0.40
C THR A 65 -3.47 5.45 -1.21
N LEU A 66 -3.23 6.61 -0.60
CA LEU A 66 -2.43 7.69 -1.20
C LEU A 66 -0.99 7.56 -0.71
N THR A 67 -0.07 7.29 -1.62
CA THR A 67 1.36 7.15 -1.32
C THR A 67 2.15 8.28 -1.96
N GLY A 68 2.90 9.02 -1.16
CA GLY A 68 3.78 10.09 -1.57
C GLY A 68 5.25 9.69 -1.59
N PHE A 69 5.99 10.31 -2.49
CA PHE A 69 7.41 10.08 -2.67
C PHE A 69 8.18 11.39 -2.47
N THR A 70 9.18 11.35 -1.60
CA THR A 70 10.13 12.47 -1.48
C THR A 70 11.18 12.42 -2.59
N ARG A 71 11.93 13.51 -2.76
CA ARG A 71 12.96 13.61 -3.81
C ARG A 71 13.94 12.44 -3.77
N GLY A 72 14.12 11.80 -4.93
CA GLY A 72 15.00 10.65 -5.08
C GLY A 72 14.53 9.42 -4.30
N PHE A 73 13.22 9.27 -4.06
CA PHE A 73 12.62 8.12 -3.35
C PHE A 73 13.19 7.85 -1.95
N ARG A 74 13.79 8.86 -1.31
CA ARG A 74 14.41 8.72 0.01
C ARG A 74 13.42 8.21 1.05
N GLN A 75 12.17 8.67 0.96
CA GLN A 75 11.05 8.27 1.79
C GLN A 75 9.84 7.95 0.92
N VAL A 76 9.19 6.83 1.24
CA VAL A 76 7.89 6.37 0.71
C VAL A 76 6.89 6.51 1.85
N VAL A 77 5.85 7.30 1.63
CA VAL A 77 4.99 7.78 2.72
C VAL A 77 3.52 7.52 2.41
N VAL A 78 2.83 6.76 3.26
CA VAL A 78 1.37 6.68 3.20
C VAL A 78 0.78 7.96 3.79
N LEU A 79 0.16 8.78 2.93
CA LEU A 79 -0.29 10.14 3.23
C LEU A 79 -1.77 10.21 3.64
N ASP A 80 -2.60 9.35 3.09
CA ASP A 80 -4.03 9.27 3.42
C ASP A 80 -4.58 7.89 3.06
N GLU A 81 -5.68 7.51 3.70
CA GLU A 81 -6.37 6.25 3.44
C GLU A 81 -7.89 6.45 3.30
N TYR A 82 -8.52 5.56 2.55
CA TYR A 82 -9.96 5.30 2.57
C TYR A 82 -10.16 3.80 2.76
N TYR A 83 -11.12 3.43 3.62
CA TYR A 83 -11.44 2.04 3.91
C TYR A 83 -12.94 1.85 4.14
N CYS A 84 -13.58 0.99 3.36
CA CYS A 84 -15.00 0.70 3.46
C CYS A 84 -15.28 -0.79 3.33
N LYS A 85 -15.50 -1.46 4.47
CA LYS A 85 -15.92 -2.87 4.54
C LYS A 85 -17.42 -3.08 4.31
N LYS A 86 -18.21 -2.00 4.34
CA LYS A 86 -19.66 -2.10 4.14
C LYS A 86 -19.96 -2.29 2.66
N ARG A 87 -20.99 -3.08 2.36
CA ARG A 87 -21.52 -3.17 1.01
C ARG A 87 -22.09 -1.80 0.61
N ILE A 88 -21.50 -1.22 -0.42
CA ILE A 88 -21.96 0.03 -1.04
C ILE A 88 -22.37 -0.23 -2.48
N ASN A 89 -23.14 0.70 -3.05
CA ASN A 89 -23.48 0.63 -4.46
C ASN A 89 -22.36 1.28 -5.32
N PRO A 90 -22.32 1.00 -6.64
CA PRO A 90 -21.27 1.56 -7.50
C PRO A 90 -21.20 3.08 -7.52
N LYS A 91 -22.34 3.78 -7.40
CA LYS A 91 -22.37 5.25 -7.38
C LYS A 91 -21.68 5.79 -6.13
N GLN A 92 -21.94 5.21 -4.97
CA GLN A 92 -21.30 5.61 -3.73
C GLN A 92 -19.78 5.40 -3.81
N LEU A 93 -19.33 4.27 -4.37
CA LEU A 93 -17.91 4.01 -4.59
C LEU A 93 -17.26 5.07 -5.50
N GLN A 94 -17.96 5.47 -6.57
CA GLN A 94 -17.50 6.53 -7.47
C GLN A 94 -17.42 7.89 -6.77
N ASP A 95 -18.46 8.26 -6.01
CA ASP A 95 -18.49 9.52 -5.24
C ASP A 95 -17.34 9.54 -4.20
N ASP A 96 -17.16 8.44 -3.46
CA ASP A 96 -16.10 8.30 -2.45
C ASP A 96 -14.70 8.40 -3.08
N PHE A 97 -14.49 7.78 -4.24
CA PHE A 97 -13.23 7.88 -4.98
C PHE A 97 -12.96 9.31 -5.46
N ILE A 98 -13.96 9.98 -6.04
CA ILE A 98 -13.85 11.38 -6.46
C ILE A 98 -13.46 12.29 -5.29
N ASP A 99 -14.11 12.12 -4.15
CA ASP A 99 -13.82 12.90 -2.95
C ASP A 99 -12.41 12.61 -2.42
N PHE A 100 -11.99 11.34 -2.45
CA PHE A 100 -10.63 10.95 -2.11
C PHE A 100 -9.58 11.63 -3.01
N VAL A 101 -9.76 11.57 -4.33
CA VAL A 101 -8.86 12.20 -5.31
C VAL A 101 -8.82 13.72 -5.11
N ARG A 102 -9.97 14.37 -4.89
CA ARG A 102 -10.01 15.82 -4.64
C ARG A 102 -9.24 16.22 -3.39
N ARG A 103 -9.43 15.49 -2.28
CA ARG A 103 -8.67 15.73 -1.03
C ARG A 103 -7.18 15.54 -1.24
N ALA A 104 -6.78 14.51 -1.99
CA ALA A 104 -5.38 14.24 -2.29
C ALA A 104 -4.76 15.35 -3.15
N LYS A 105 -5.42 15.74 -4.25
CA LYS A 105 -4.95 16.78 -5.18
C LYS A 105 -4.96 18.19 -4.59
N ALA A 106 -5.76 18.44 -3.55
CA ALA A 106 -5.72 19.71 -2.82
C ALA A 106 -4.40 19.92 -2.06
N LYS A 107 -3.66 18.84 -1.77
CA LYS A 107 -2.44 18.87 -0.95
C LYS A 107 -1.18 18.45 -1.72
N PHE A 108 -1.32 17.55 -2.69
CA PHE A 108 -0.20 16.90 -3.35
C PHE A 108 -0.38 16.85 -4.86
N LYS A 109 0.74 16.69 -5.58
CA LYS A 109 0.72 16.41 -7.02
C LYS A 109 0.37 14.93 -7.23
N VAL A 110 -0.88 14.67 -7.58
CA VAL A 110 -1.39 13.31 -7.85
C VAL A 110 -1.82 13.23 -9.30
N TYR A 111 -1.24 12.27 -10.02
CA TYR A 111 -1.46 12.09 -11.46
C TYR A 111 -2.16 10.76 -11.78
N GLU A 112 -1.89 9.71 -11.00
CA GLU A 112 -2.25 8.34 -11.35
C GLU A 112 -2.92 7.61 -10.18
N ALA A 113 -3.89 6.77 -10.52
CA ALA A 113 -4.48 5.79 -9.63
C ALA A 113 -4.33 4.38 -10.25
N TYR A 114 -3.78 3.43 -9.49
CA TYR A 114 -3.58 2.04 -9.88
C TYR A 114 -4.63 1.17 -9.22
N CYS A 115 -5.55 0.66 -10.02
CA CYS A 115 -6.70 -0.11 -9.56
C CYS A 115 -6.48 -1.61 -9.74
N ASP A 116 -7.05 -2.42 -8.85
CA ASP A 116 -7.09 -3.87 -9.01
C ASP A 116 -7.67 -4.25 -10.39
N SER A 117 -6.82 -4.89 -11.20
CA SER A 117 -7.08 -5.21 -12.59
C SER A 117 -8.14 -6.31 -12.78
N ALA A 118 -8.55 -6.99 -11.71
CA ALA A 118 -9.63 -7.99 -11.77
C ALA A 118 -11.03 -7.37 -12.02
N GLU A 119 -11.25 -6.11 -11.63
CA GLU A 119 -12.57 -5.49 -11.60
C GLU A 119 -12.75 -4.39 -12.66
N GLN A 120 -12.59 -4.76 -13.94
CA GLN A 120 -12.63 -3.83 -15.08
C GLN A 120 -13.93 -2.99 -15.17
N THR A 121 -15.07 -3.55 -14.74
CA THR A 121 -16.35 -2.82 -14.72
C THR A 121 -16.32 -1.66 -13.71
N LEU A 122 -15.69 -1.86 -12.54
CA LEU A 122 -15.56 -0.80 -11.54
C LEU A 122 -14.60 0.28 -12.01
N ILE A 123 -13.48 -0.11 -12.66
CA ILE A 123 -12.52 0.81 -13.27
C ILE A 123 -13.21 1.73 -14.28
N ALA A 124 -13.94 1.16 -15.25
CA ALA A 124 -14.68 1.95 -16.25
C ALA A 124 -15.71 2.90 -15.60
N GLY A 125 -16.31 2.47 -14.49
CA GLY A 125 -17.19 3.31 -13.68
C GLY A 125 -16.48 4.51 -13.05
N LEU A 126 -15.28 4.30 -12.48
CA LEU A 126 -14.47 5.37 -11.91
C LEU A 126 -13.99 6.36 -12.98
N GLU A 127 -13.58 5.86 -14.15
CA GLU A 127 -13.16 6.69 -15.29
C GLU A 127 -14.30 7.61 -15.74
N SER A 128 -15.48 7.03 -15.97
CA SER A 128 -16.68 7.77 -16.36
C SER A 128 -17.05 8.83 -15.32
N ALA A 129 -16.98 8.48 -14.04
CA ALA A 129 -17.29 9.39 -12.94
C ALA A 129 -16.28 10.54 -12.85
N CYS A 130 -14.98 10.26 -12.99
CA CYS A 130 -13.93 11.30 -12.99
C CYS A 130 -14.11 12.28 -14.14
N ILE A 131 -14.43 11.80 -15.35
CA ILE A 131 -14.72 12.64 -16.52
C ILE A 131 -15.92 13.55 -16.23
N GLN A 132 -17.04 12.99 -15.77
CA GLN A 132 -18.25 13.77 -15.46
C GLN A 132 -18.00 14.82 -14.36
N ALA A 133 -17.22 14.45 -13.34
CA ALA A 133 -16.88 15.30 -12.21
C ALA A 133 -15.73 16.29 -12.49
N HIS A 134 -15.18 16.29 -13.71
CA HIS A 134 -14.03 17.10 -14.13
C HIS A 134 -12.80 16.93 -13.22
N VAL A 135 -12.56 15.69 -12.77
CA VAL A 135 -11.40 15.33 -11.94
C VAL A 135 -10.35 14.68 -12.82
N GLY A 136 -9.30 15.43 -13.17
CA GLY A 136 -8.21 14.90 -13.98
C GLY A 136 -7.32 13.93 -13.19
N ILE A 137 -7.43 12.64 -13.44
CA ILE A 137 -6.54 11.60 -12.91
C ILE A 137 -6.50 10.44 -13.91
N ASP A 138 -5.32 9.88 -14.13
CA ASP A 138 -5.17 8.71 -14.99
C ASP A 138 -5.44 7.46 -14.17
N ILE A 139 -6.48 6.72 -14.54
CA ILE A 139 -6.81 5.44 -13.90
C ILE A 139 -6.15 4.33 -14.71
N LYS A 140 -5.35 3.49 -14.04
CA LYS A 140 -4.52 2.45 -14.64
C LYS A 140 -4.74 1.13 -13.94
N ASN A 141 -4.49 0.03 -14.64
CA ASN A 141 -4.44 -1.29 -14.03
C ASN A 141 -3.19 -1.43 -13.15
N ALA A 142 -3.33 -2.00 -11.96
CA ALA A 142 -2.22 -2.49 -11.15
C ALA A 142 -1.50 -3.64 -11.88
N ILE A 143 -0.18 -3.73 -11.68
CA ILE A 143 0.67 -4.75 -12.33
C ILE A 143 0.45 -6.11 -11.66
N LYS A 144 0.25 -6.12 -10.34
CA LYS A 144 0.04 -7.30 -9.49
C LYS A 144 1.21 -8.29 -9.61
N GLY A 145 2.42 -7.78 -9.37
CA GLY A 145 3.62 -8.60 -9.26
C GLY A 145 3.50 -9.66 -8.15
N PRO A 146 4.43 -10.64 -8.07
CA PRO A 146 4.36 -11.69 -7.06
C PRO A 146 4.25 -11.11 -5.65
N ILE A 147 3.32 -11.65 -4.84
CA ILE A 147 3.05 -11.16 -3.47
C ILE A 147 4.32 -11.16 -2.62
N ASN A 148 5.18 -12.16 -2.77
CA ASN A 148 6.42 -12.25 -2.01
C ASN A 148 7.44 -11.15 -2.37
N ASP A 149 7.44 -10.68 -3.62
CA ASP A 149 8.31 -9.58 -4.04
C ASP A 149 7.80 -8.25 -3.45
N ARG A 150 6.47 -8.06 -3.45
CA ARG A 150 5.79 -6.92 -2.80
C ARG A 150 6.08 -6.88 -1.30
N ILE A 151 5.97 -8.03 -0.62
CA ILE A 151 6.31 -8.15 0.80
C ILE A 151 7.80 -7.85 1.04
N ALA A 152 8.70 -8.41 0.21
CA ALA A 152 10.14 -8.20 0.35
C ALA A 152 10.51 -6.72 0.16
N PHE A 153 9.85 -6.04 -0.78
CA PHE A 153 9.99 -4.61 -1.02
C PHE A 153 9.67 -3.79 0.22
N TYR A 154 8.49 -3.97 0.83
CA TYR A 154 8.12 -3.24 2.05
C TYR A 154 9.01 -3.58 3.25
N ASN A 155 9.34 -4.85 3.44
CA ASN A 155 10.31 -5.26 4.47
C ASN A 155 11.68 -4.59 4.28
N SER A 156 12.11 -4.39 3.03
CA SER A 156 13.35 -3.66 2.72
C SER A 156 13.27 -2.19 3.10
N LEU A 157 12.16 -1.51 2.80
CA LEU A 157 11.96 -0.10 3.14
C LEU A 157 11.84 0.13 4.65
N ILE A 158 11.10 -0.75 5.34
CA ILE A 158 10.96 -0.75 6.80
C ILE A 158 12.34 -0.90 7.45
N ALA A 159 13.16 -1.86 6.98
CA ALA A 159 14.51 -2.07 7.48
C ALA A 159 15.41 -0.84 7.35
N GLN A 160 15.22 -0.06 6.29
CA GLN A 160 15.99 1.15 6.01
C GLN A 160 15.39 2.40 6.70
N GLY A 161 14.25 2.28 7.40
CA GLY A 161 13.53 3.42 7.96
C GLY A 161 12.97 4.38 6.91
N ARG A 162 12.81 3.91 5.66
CA ARG A 162 12.40 4.70 4.48
C ARG A 162 10.90 4.63 4.20
N TRP A 163 10.17 3.73 4.86
CA TRP A 163 8.72 3.71 4.80
C TRP A 163 8.13 4.43 6.01
N LYS A 164 7.20 5.35 5.77
CA LYS A 164 6.49 6.11 6.82
C LYS A 164 4.99 6.07 6.57
N VAL A 165 4.21 6.23 7.63
CA VAL A 165 2.74 6.28 7.55
C VAL A 165 2.23 7.40 8.42
N MET A 166 1.29 8.18 7.89
CA MET A 166 0.63 9.22 8.67
C MET A 166 -0.14 8.61 9.84
N ARG A 167 -0.03 9.21 11.03
CA ARG A 167 -0.66 8.71 12.26
C ARG A 167 -2.16 8.45 12.15
N HIS A 168 -2.87 9.15 11.25
CA HIS A 168 -4.30 8.99 11.07
C HIS A 168 -4.68 7.79 10.18
N CYS A 169 -3.75 7.19 9.44
CA CYS A 169 -4.00 6.02 8.58
C CYS A 169 -4.04 4.72 9.39
N LYS A 170 -5.10 4.56 10.19
CA LYS A 170 -5.24 3.47 11.16
C LYS A 170 -5.37 2.10 10.49
N ARG A 171 -6.05 2.01 9.34
CA ARG A 171 -6.27 0.73 8.66
C ARG A 171 -5.01 0.20 8.01
N ILE A 172 -4.18 1.08 7.44
CA ILE A 172 -2.84 0.69 6.97
C ILE A 172 -1.98 0.24 8.15
N ILE A 173 -1.95 0.98 9.25
CA ILE A 173 -1.15 0.61 10.44
C ILE A 173 -1.56 -0.77 10.96
N GLU A 174 -2.86 -1.00 11.18
CA GLU A 174 -3.41 -2.29 11.62
C GLU A 174 -3.06 -3.42 10.65
N ALA A 175 -3.16 -3.18 9.34
CA ALA A 175 -2.87 -4.19 8.32
C ALA A 175 -1.40 -4.62 8.33
N PHE A 176 -0.45 -3.67 8.41
CA PHE A 176 0.97 -3.99 8.48
C PHE A 176 1.38 -4.61 9.81
N GLU A 177 0.73 -4.23 10.93
CA GLU A 177 1.00 -4.79 12.25
C GLU A 177 0.53 -6.24 12.41
N GLN A 178 -0.55 -6.62 11.70
CA GLN A 178 -1.21 -7.93 11.88
C GLN A 178 -0.96 -8.93 10.75
N ALA A 179 -0.28 -8.52 9.67
CA ALA A 179 -0.03 -9.38 8.52
C ALA A 179 0.81 -10.62 8.93
N VAL A 180 0.28 -11.83 8.69
CA VAL A 180 0.94 -13.10 9.02
C VAL A 180 1.04 -14.03 7.80
N TYR A 181 1.99 -14.95 7.84
CA TYR A 181 2.04 -16.08 6.91
C TYR A 181 1.01 -17.16 7.28
N ASP A 182 0.52 -17.89 6.29
CA ASP A 182 -0.39 -19.02 6.45
C ASP A 182 0.37 -20.22 7.06
N ASP A 183 0.10 -20.47 8.35
CA ASP A 183 0.71 -21.55 9.14
C ASP A 183 0.37 -22.95 8.61
N LYS A 184 -0.67 -23.09 7.79
CA LYS A 184 -1.03 -24.35 7.11
C LYS A 184 -0.19 -24.60 5.87
N LYS A 185 0.54 -23.59 5.38
CA LYS A 185 1.41 -23.67 4.20
C LYS A 185 2.81 -23.12 4.47
N PRO A 186 3.52 -23.62 5.50
CA PRO A 186 4.77 -23.03 6.00
C PRO A 186 5.94 -23.06 4.99
N ASN A 187 5.83 -23.89 3.95
CA ASN A 187 6.85 -24.02 2.89
C ASN A 187 6.53 -23.21 1.62
N GLN A 188 5.44 -22.42 1.61
CA GLN A 188 4.99 -21.70 0.41
C GLN A 188 5.01 -20.18 0.59
N ASP A 189 5.37 -19.68 1.77
CA ASP A 189 5.43 -18.25 2.10
C ASP A 189 4.16 -17.49 1.70
N ILE A 190 3.01 -18.10 1.90
CA ILE A 190 1.73 -17.51 1.50
C ILE A 190 1.28 -16.56 2.60
N ARG A 191 0.99 -15.31 2.25
CA ARG A 191 0.29 -14.37 3.14
C ARG A 191 -1.10 -14.96 3.46
N LEU A 192 -1.44 -15.06 4.74
CA LEU A 192 -2.76 -15.53 5.16
C LEU A 192 -3.83 -14.58 4.62
N ASP A 193 -4.84 -15.12 3.95
CA ASP A 193 -6.04 -14.39 3.55
C ASP A 193 -7.26 -15.25 3.84
N ASP A 194 -7.88 -14.98 4.98
CA ASP A 194 -9.07 -15.68 5.49
C ASP A 194 -10.34 -14.81 5.44
N GLY A 195 -10.24 -13.59 4.89
CA GLY A 195 -11.28 -12.57 4.89
C GLY A 195 -11.53 -11.88 6.25
N LEU A 196 -10.78 -12.25 7.29
CA LEU A 196 -10.77 -11.55 8.58
C LEU A 196 -9.62 -10.55 8.63
N MET A 197 -8.45 -10.94 8.14
CA MET A 197 -7.28 -10.07 8.04
C MET A 197 -7.51 -8.95 7.02
N ASN A 198 -7.00 -7.75 7.32
CA ASN A 198 -7.11 -6.59 6.44
C ASN A 198 -6.07 -6.63 5.31
N VAL A 199 -6.27 -7.54 4.35
CA VAL A 199 -5.41 -7.66 3.16
C VAL A 199 -5.64 -6.51 2.19
N ASP A 200 -6.88 -5.99 2.10
CA ASP A 200 -7.27 -4.93 1.15
C ASP A 200 -6.42 -3.66 1.30
N SER A 201 -6.07 -3.31 2.56
CA SER A 201 -5.17 -2.20 2.88
C SER A 201 -3.72 -2.46 2.44
N LEU A 202 -3.24 -3.70 2.54
CA LEU A 202 -1.92 -4.07 2.04
C LEU A 202 -1.91 -4.00 0.51
N ASP A 203 -2.94 -4.55 -0.13
CA ASP A 203 -3.03 -4.61 -1.58
C ASP A 203 -3.10 -3.21 -2.21
N SER A 204 -3.98 -2.34 -1.72
CA SER A 204 -4.04 -0.96 -2.20
C SER A 204 -2.74 -0.18 -1.96
N THR A 205 -2.06 -0.42 -0.84
CA THR A 205 -0.75 0.20 -0.57
C THR A 205 0.30 -0.29 -1.57
N GLU A 206 0.36 -1.59 -1.81
CA GLU A 206 1.29 -2.20 -2.73
C GLU A 206 1.06 -1.70 -4.17
N TYR A 207 -0.19 -1.68 -4.67
CA TYR A 207 -0.54 -1.17 -6.01
C TYR A 207 -0.10 0.28 -6.22
N SER A 208 -0.15 1.11 -5.17
CA SER A 208 0.28 2.51 -5.25
C SER A 208 1.78 2.69 -5.51
N THR A 209 2.60 1.65 -5.29
CA THR A 209 4.07 1.71 -5.43
C THR A 209 4.62 0.90 -6.59
N GLU A 210 3.87 -0.09 -7.10
CA GLU A 210 4.34 -1.09 -8.06
C GLU A 210 5.00 -0.49 -9.31
N SER A 211 4.47 0.61 -9.83
CA SER A 211 5.01 1.25 -11.05
C SER A 211 6.42 1.84 -10.88
N VAL A 212 6.88 2.04 -9.64
CA VAL A 212 8.15 2.70 -9.32
C VAL A 212 9.02 1.89 -8.34
N GLN A 213 8.67 0.62 -8.07
CA GLN A 213 9.42 -0.22 -7.12
C GLN A 213 10.89 -0.37 -7.51
N ASP A 214 11.18 -0.57 -8.80
CA ASP A 214 12.56 -0.68 -9.29
C ASP A 214 13.34 0.61 -9.00
N GLU A 215 12.77 1.77 -9.30
CA GLU A 215 13.42 3.07 -9.05
C GLU A 215 13.68 3.31 -7.55
N ILE A 216 12.76 2.86 -6.69
CA ILE A 216 12.88 2.98 -5.24
C ILE A 216 13.99 2.08 -4.66
N LEU A 217 14.20 0.89 -5.24
CA LEU A 217 15.21 -0.06 -4.81
C LEU A 217 16.60 0.29 -5.35
N TYR A 218 16.69 0.78 -6.59
CA TYR A 218 17.93 1.17 -7.25
C TYR A 218 18.31 2.64 -7.02
N ILE A 219 17.99 3.22 -5.85
CA ILE A 219 18.64 4.46 -5.42
C ILE A 219 20.14 4.17 -5.40
N ALA A 220 20.87 4.73 -6.37
CA ALA A 220 22.27 4.46 -6.60
C ALA A 220 23.08 4.50 -5.30
N ALA A 221 23.84 3.43 -5.08
CA ALA A 221 24.95 3.39 -4.14
C ALA A 221 25.98 4.50 -4.46
#